data_AF-A0A4P8H849-F1
#
_entry.id   AF-A0A4P8H849-F1
#
_cell.length_a   1.000
_cell.length_b   1.000
_cell.length_c   1.000
_cell.angle_alpha   90.00
_cell.angle_beta   90.00
_cell.angle_gamma   90.00
#
_symmetry.space_group_name_H-M   'P 1'
#
loop_
_entity.id
_entity.type
_entity.pdbx_description
1 polymer ?
#
loop_
_entity_poly.entity_id
_entity_poly.type
_entity_poly.pdbx_seq_one_letter_code
_entity_poly.pdbx_strand_id
1 'polypeptide(L)'
;MNSKAIIETRTSVDQYTAEWHEWHDARLSALATPFGWLSLTGLTWLDEGETTAWEGGPGTFVRDGEWVHFTLAPGTSAGPGKDALEIMGRPGPAAEVRVDSDDRMSARVAPGESLNWILVGHVLYELLNRDGSIGLRRHDSKAPLLSRFIDVPTFPVSQDWVVRAAFTPYPQPEPRRIASAVPGIELDEQLSGEVEFELAGHTHRLRTTGCPGSGLTVRFHDYTNGVTTATWRTLNIGLPDAGNSVILDFNRVYNDPFAFTPYATCPAPVPENILPLAVEAGERRPTQTLSEAGINTPVLVIETSPTPGVESILARFDENGLEVTHVQVAEGEVLPPLAGFAAVVLFGGFEGDDLSAERRAEITELLIDVMATRLPVVGGGSAAQYLTHAAAHDTLTAGRLTFEGMPADLGRLPLAVSADIADDGLFRANISTLGSDGIGYIEIDKLADEAPAATRNESFTITWRDLVERFARLVHPNF
;
A
#
# COMPACT_ATOMS: atom_id res chain seq x y z
N MET A 1 -2.46 5.45 45.86
CA MET A 1 -1.66 5.44 44.62
C MET A 1 -1.61 6.89 44.11
N ASN A 2 -0.42 7.35 43.72
CA ASN A 2 -0.03 8.77 43.79
C ASN A 2 -0.41 9.54 42.51
N SER A 3 -1.34 10.51 42.60
CA SER A 3 -1.87 11.26 41.43
C SER A 3 -0.79 11.98 40.60
N LYS A 4 0.34 12.34 41.21
CA LYS A 4 1.46 12.98 40.50
C LYS A 4 2.17 12.02 39.53
N ALA A 5 2.34 10.76 39.91
CA ALA A 5 2.93 9.73 39.04
C ALA A 5 2.01 9.43 37.84
N ILE A 6 0.69 9.39 38.08
CA ILE A 6 -0.30 9.20 37.00
C ILE A 6 -0.26 10.37 36.01
N ILE A 7 -0.12 11.61 36.49
CA ILE A 7 -0.04 12.79 35.63
C ILE A 7 1.29 12.82 34.84
N GLU A 8 2.42 12.52 35.47
CA GLU A 8 3.73 12.45 34.80
C GLU A 8 3.78 11.35 33.73
N THR A 9 3.27 10.14 34.03
CA THR A 9 3.18 9.05 33.06
C THR A 9 2.24 9.38 31.90
N ARG A 10 1.08 9.99 32.17
CA ARG A 10 0.16 10.41 31.09
C ARG A 10 0.77 11.48 30.20
N THR A 11 1.47 12.46 30.79
CA THR A 11 2.16 13.51 30.03
C THR A 11 3.28 12.94 29.14
N SER A 12 4.00 11.91 29.60
CA SER A 12 5.03 11.25 28.78
C SER A 12 4.47 10.42 27.63
N VAL A 13 3.29 9.79 27.83
CA VAL A 13 2.61 9.03 26.75
C VAL A 13 2.06 10.00 25.71
N ASP A 14 1.37 11.07 26.14
CA ASP A 14 0.82 12.08 25.23
C ASP A 14 1.94 12.75 24.40
N GLN A 15 3.09 13.03 25.02
CA GLN A 15 4.26 13.56 24.31
C GLN A 15 4.81 12.57 23.27
N TYR A 16 4.97 11.29 23.65
CA TYR A 16 5.46 10.27 22.72
C TYR A 16 4.55 10.10 21.50
N THR A 17 3.24 10.07 21.72
CA THR A 17 2.25 9.99 20.63
C THR A 17 2.33 11.19 19.70
N ALA A 18 2.52 12.40 20.23
CA ALA A 18 2.71 13.61 19.42
C ALA A 18 3.99 13.54 18.57
N GLU A 19 5.11 13.10 19.16
CA GLU A 19 6.39 12.90 18.43
C GLU A 19 6.29 11.80 17.37
N TRP A 20 5.44 10.79 17.60
CA TRP A 20 5.17 9.76 16.60
C TRP A 20 4.35 10.32 15.42
N HIS A 21 3.32 11.13 15.69
CA HIS A 21 2.54 11.78 14.63
C HIS A 21 3.40 12.73 13.79
N GLU A 22 4.28 13.52 14.41
CA GLU A 22 5.20 14.39 13.65
C GLU A 22 6.14 13.57 12.75
N TRP A 23 6.65 12.44 13.26
CA TRP A 23 7.45 11.51 12.45
C TRP A 23 6.64 10.95 11.28
N HIS A 24 5.40 10.53 11.52
CA HIS A 24 4.52 9.95 10.50
C HIS A 24 4.17 10.98 9.42
N ASP A 25 3.79 12.21 9.80
CA ASP A 25 3.50 13.30 8.86
C ASP A 25 4.73 13.66 7.99
N ALA A 26 5.92 13.68 8.60
CA ALA A 26 7.17 13.89 7.88
C ALA A 26 7.46 12.74 6.91
N ARG A 27 7.17 11.49 7.32
CA ARG A 27 7.30 10.30 6.50
C ARG A 27 6.37 10.35 5.28
N LEU A 28 5.09 10.70 5.46
CA LEU A 28 4.13 10.87 4.37
C LEU A 28 4.57 11.97 3.39
N SER A 29 5.02 13.11 3.92
CA SER A 29 5.51 14.23 3.11
C SER A 29 6.73 13.85 2.28
N ALA A 30 7.64 13.03 2.82
CA ALA A 30 8.82 12.56 2.10
C ALA A 30 8.47 11.59 0.96
N LEU A 31 7.42 10.78 1.13
CA LEU A 31 6.91 9.89 0.08
C LEU A 31 6.23 10.67 -1.06
N ALA A 32 5.46 11.70 -0.72
CA ALA A 32 4.62 12.46 -1.63
C ALA A 32 5.36 13.60 -2.38
N THR A 33 6.61 13.37 -2.79
CA THR A 33 7.38 14.37 -3.56
C THR A 33 7.22 14.18 -5.07
N PRO A 34 7.23 15.25 -5.89
CA PRO A 34 6.94 15.19 -7.34
C PRO A 34 7.77 14.18 -8.14
N PHE A 35 9.03 13.96 -7.75
CA PHE A 35 9.92 12.99 -8.37
C PHE A 35 10.43 11.96 -7.36
N GLY A 36 9.70 11.75 -6.27
CA GLY A 36 10.02 10.75 -5.25
C GLY A 36 9.61 9.33 -5.64
N TRP A 37 9.60 8.43 -4.67
CA TRP A 37 9.33 7.01 -4.91
C TRP A 37 7.90 6.72 -5.40
N LEU A 38 6.91 7.51 -5.00
CA LEU A 38 5.52 7.33 -5.46
C LEU A 38 5.28 7.88 -6.87
N SER A 39 6.24 8.61 -7.43
CA SER A 39 6.19 9.11 -8.81
C SER A 39 6.61 8.06 -9.84
N LEU A 40 7.10 6.89 -9.42
CA LEU A 40 7.61 5.89 -10.34
C LEU A 40 6.51 5.32 -11.23
N THR A 41 6.79 5.23 -12.53
CA THR A 41 5.88 4.64 -13.52
C THR A 41 6.53 3.61 -14.43
N GLY A 42 7.81 3.31 -14.23
CA GLY A 42 8.50 2.28 -15.02
C GLY A 42 9.97 2.12 -14.66
N LEU A 43 10.48 0.91 -14.92
CA LEU A 43 11.89 0.58 -14.94
C LEU A 43 12.15 -0.28 -16.19
N THR A 44 13.14 0.09 -17.00
CA THR A 44 13.53 -0.67 -18.19
C THR A 44 15.03 -0.91 -18.15
N TRP A 45 15.42 -2.18 -18.12
CA TRP A 45 16.82 -2.58 -18.26
C TRP A 45 17.24 -2.46 -19.73
N LEU A 46 18.49 -2.02 -19.96
CA LEU A 46 19.04 -1.77 -21.29
C LEU A 46 19.99 -2.89 -21.71
N ASP A 47 19.63 -3.52 -22.82
CA ASP A 47 20.49 -4.48 -23.52
C ASP A 47 21.54 -3.75 -24.38
N GLU A 48 22.71 -4.38 -24.49
CA GLU A 48 23.86 -3.81 -25.19
C GLU A 48 23.56 -3.59 -26.68
N GLY A 49 23.73 -2.34 -27.16
CA GLY A 49 23.52 -1.97 -28.55
C GLY A 49 22.05 -1.91 -29.01
N GLU A 50 21.10 -2.31 -28.16
CA GLU A 50 19.67 -2.21 -28.49
C GLU A 50 19.14 -0.79 -28.32
N THR A 51 18.19 -0.42 -29.17
CA THR A 51 17.52 0.88 -29.09
C THR A 51 16.25 0.76 -28.27
N THR A 52 16.22 1.44 -27.14
CA THR A 52 15.05 1.54 -26.26
C THR A 52 14.34 2.89 -26.47
N ALA A 53 13.02 2.84 -26.57
CA ALA A 53 12.16 4.02 -26.59
C ALA A 53 10.85 3.71 -25.89
N TRP A 54 10.25 4.71 -25.23
CA TRP A 54 8.89 4.59 -24.69
C TRP A 54 7.89 5.24 -25.62
N GLU A 55 6.67 4.72 -25.64
CA GLU A 55 5.55 5.40 -26.25
C GLU A 55 5.34 6.77 -25.57
N GLY A 56 5.27 7.83 -26.39
CA GLY A 56 5.24 9.21 -25.91
C GLY A 56 6.53 9.66 -25.20
N GLY A 57 7.60 8.87 -25.28
CA GLY A 57 8.89 9.14 -24.67
C GLY A 57 9.66 10.27 -25.38
N PRO A 58 10.71 10.79 -24.73
CA PRO A 58 11.41 11.97 -25.19
C PRO A 58 12.33 11.71 -26.38
N GLY A 59 12.59 10.45 -26.72
CA GLY A 59 13.59 10.05 -27.69
C GLY A 59 14.01 8.60 -27.51
N THR A 60 15.20 8.28 -27.99
CA THR A 60 15.78 6.93 -27.94
C THR A 60 16.98 6.86 -27.01
N PHE A 61 17.18 5.67 -26.42
CA PHE A 61 18.29 5.35 -25.55
C PHE A 61 19.02 4.14 -26.11
N VAL A 62 20.35 4.19 -26.16
CA VAL A 62 21.20 3.07 -26.61
C VAL A 62 22.33 2.90 -25.63
N ARG A 63 22.52 1.68 -25.14
CA ARG A 63 23.65 1.31 -24.30
C ARG A 63 24.88 0.95 -25.17
N ASP A 64 26.04 1.51 -24.82
CA ASP A 64 27.36 1.20 -25.36
C ASP A 64 28.36 1.04 -24.19
N GLY A 65 28.57 -0.19 -23.76
CA GLY A 65 29.34 -0.53 -22.57
C GLY A 65 28.74 0.05 -21.30
N GLU A 66 29.48 0.95 -20.64
CA GLU A 66 29.02 1.67 -19.45
C GLU A 66 28.22 2.94 -19.78
N TRP A 67 28.25 3.38 -21.04
CA TRP A 67 27.59 4.61 -21.48
C TRP A 67 26.18 4.32 -21.97
N VAL A 68 25.27 5.25 -21.68
CA VAL A 68 23.96 5.32 -22.30
C VAL A 68 23.88 6.60 -23.11
N HIS A 69 23.57 6.45 -24.39
CA HIS A 69 23.38 7.54 -25.34
C HIS A 69 21.89 7.83 -25.49
N PHE A 70 21.49 9.04 -25.15
CA PHE A 70 20.15 9.58 -25.38
C PHE A 70 20.14 10.46 -26.63
N THR A 71 19.22 10.17 -27.55
CA THR A 71 18.94 11.02 -28.72
C THR A 71 17.52 11.56 -28.61
N LEU A 72 17.39 12.88 -28.57
CA LEU A 72 16.14 13.61 -28.42
C LEU A 72 15.27 13.49 -29.68
N ALA A 73 13.98 13.22 -29.52
CA ALA A 73 13.03 13.19 -30.62
C ALA A 73 12.81 14.61 -31.19
N PRO A 74 12.60 14.76 -32.53
CA PRO A 74 12.32 16.05 -33.14
C PRO A 74 11.11 16.74 -32.52
N GLY A 75 11.25 18.03 -32.20
CA GLY A 75 10.16 18.84 -31.61
C GLY A 75 10.00 18.65 -30.09
N THR A 76 10.81 17.79 -29.47
CA THR A 76 10.89 17.66 -28.02
C THR A 76 11.95 18.62 -27.47
N SER A 77 11.73 19.12 -26.25
CA SER A 77 12.74 19.83 -25.47
C SER A 77 13.05 19.02 -24.22
N ALA A 78 14.32 18.70 -24.02
CA ALA A 78 14.81 18.02 -22.82
C ALA A 78 15.89 18.87 -22.15
N GLY A 79 15.84 18.95 -20.82
CA GLY A 79 16.93 19.51 -20.02
C GLY A 79 18.12 18.53 -19.95
N PRO A 80 19.32 19.01 -19.57
CA PRO A 80 19.52 19.82 -18.39
C PRO A 80 19.60 21.33 -18.69
N GLY A 81 18.46 22.02 -18.68
CA GLY A 81 18.46 23.46 -18.41
C GLY A 81 18.92 23.72 -16.97
N LYS A 82 19.32 24.94 -16.64
CA LYS A 82 19.70 25.32 -15.26
C LYS A 82 18.63 24.91 -14.23
N ASP A 83 17.36 25.12 -14.57
CA ASP A 83 16.21 24.76 -13.73
C ASP A 83 16.06 23.24 -13.58
N ALA A 84 16.37 22.47 -14.62
CA ALA A 84 16.40 21.01 -14.56
C ALA A 84 17.59 20.50 -13.71
N LEU A 85 18.76 21.14 -13.78
CA LEU A 85 19.93 20.78 -12.95
C LEU A 85 19.74 21.11 -11.48
N GLU A 86 18.99 22.17 -11.16
CA GLU A 86 18.60 22.50 -9.79
C GLU A 86 17.63 21.45 -9.22
N ILE A 87 16.74 20.88 -10.06
CA ILE A 87 15.82 19.79 -9.68
C ILE A 87 16.53 18.44 -9.55
N MET A 88 17.44 18.12 -10.48
CA MET A 88 18.08 16.80 -10.58
C MET A 88 19.27 16.61 -9.63
N GLY A 89 19.80 17.70 -9.08
CA GLY A 89 21.10 17.70 -8.41
C GLY A 89 22.23 17.61 -9.44
N ARG A 90 23.40 18.18 -9.10
CA ARG A 90 24.59 17.98 -9.95
C ARG A 90 25.02 16.52 -9.84
N PRO A 91 25.46 15.88 -10.94
CA PRO A 91 26.04 14.55 -10.87
C PRO A 91 27.15 14.50 -9.81
N GLY A 92 27.05 13.54 -8.89
CA GLY A 92 28.12 13.26 -7.94
C GLY A 92 29.35 12.66 -8.64
N PRO A 93 30.47 12.41 -7.92
CA PRO A 93 31.68 11.83 -8.51
C PRO A 93 31.47 10.42 -9.10
N ALA A 94 30.35 9.78 -8.76
CA ALA A 94 29.95 8.46 -9.25
C ALA A 94 29.22 8.50 -10.61
N ALA A 95 29.00 9.67 -11.20
CA ALA A 95 28.28 9.82 -12.45
C ALA A 95 28.99 10.82 -13.39
N GLU A 96 28.96 10.51 -14.68
CA GLU A 96 29.46 11.41 -15.73
C GLU A 96 28.37 11.69 -16.75
N VAL A 97 28.27 12.95 -17.17
CA VAL A 97 27.33 13.41 -18.21
C VAL A 97 28.09 14.19 -19.26
N ARG A 98 27.79 13.92 -20.54
CA ARG A 98 28.33 14.62 -21.71
C ARG A 98 27.18 15.12 -22.57
N VAL A 99 27.32 16.34 -23.06
CA VAL A 99 26.47 16.87 -24.13
C VAL A 99 27.27 16.71 -25.41
N ASP A 100 26.82 15.83 -26.30
CA ASP A 100 27.52 15.50 -27.55
C ASP A 100 27.09 16.49 -28.66
N SER A 101 25.81 16.85 -28.68
CA SER A 101 25.19 17.85 -29.56
C SER A 101 23.90 18.39 -28.92
N ASP A 102 23.22 19.34 -29.57
CA ASP A 102 21.96 19.92 -29.08
C ASP A 102 20.85 18.87 -28.85
N ASP A 103 20.89 17.77 -29.59
CA ASP A 103 19.92 16.69 -29.59
C ASP A 103 20.46 15.38 -29.01
N ARG A 104 21.73 15.34 -28.57
CA ARG A 104 22.37 14.10 -28.08
C ARG A 104 23.14 14.32 -26.81
N MET A 105 22.88 13.45 -25.84
CA MET A 105 23.55 13.41 -24.56
C MET A 105 23.98 12.00 -24.22
N SER A 106 25.04 11.89 -23.42
CA SER A 106 25.55 10.61 -22.95
C SER A 106 25.78 10.65 -21.45
N ALA A 107 25.43 9.58 -20.74
CA ALA A 107 25.73 9.47 -19.33
C ALA A 107 26.19 8.07 -18.95
N ARG A 108 26.96 7.98 -17.86
CA ARG A 108 27.28 6.72 -17.18
C ARG A 108 27.24 6.91 -15.67
N VAL A 109 26.95 5.83 -14.96
CA VAL A 109 26.92 5.78 -13.50
C VAL A 109 27.70 4.57 -12.99
N ALA A 110 28.42 4.75 -11.89
CA ALA A 110 29.18 3.70 -11.24
C ALA A 110 28.27 2.55 -10.76
N PRO A 111 28.80 1.33 -10.59
CA PRO A 111 28.03 0.22 -10.03
C PRO A 111 27.42 0.59 -8.66
N GLY A 112 26.13 0.27 -8.48
CA GLY A 112 25.37 0.55 -7.25
C GLY A 112 24.74 1.95 -7.21
N GLU A 113 25.06 2.83 -8.18
CA GLU A 113 24.71 4.25 -8.14
C GLU A 113 23.61 4.59 -9.13
N SER A 114 23.02 5.79 -8.97
CA SER A 114 22.05 6.32 -9.94
C SER A 114 22.19 7.82 -10.16
N LEU A 115 21.57 8.30 -11.23
CA LEU A 115 21.59 9.67 -11.67
C LEU A 115 20.21 10.04 -12.21
N ASN A 116 19.56 11.01 -11.56
CA ASN A 116 18.45 11.76 -12.15
C ASN A 116 18.98 12.54 -13.35
N TRP A 117 18.75 12.04 -14.57
CA TRP A 117 19.52 12.44 -15.75
C TRP A 117 18.80 13.46 -16.64
N ILE A 118 17.57 13.15 -17.07
CA ILE A 118 16.85 13.95 -18.07
C ILE A 118 15.45 14.26 -17.56
N LEU A 119 15.09 15.55 -17.54
CA LEU A 119 13.73 16.01 -17.28
C LEU A 119 13.09 16.50 -18.59
N VAL A 120 11.95 15.89 -18.96
CA VAL A 120 11.13 16.28 -20.12
C VAL A 120 9.70 16.54 -19.66
N GLY A 121 9.29 17.80 -19.68
CA GLY A 121 7.99 18.21 -19.14
C GLY A 121 7.86 17.87 -17.66
N HIS A 122 7.05 16.87 -17.34
CA HIS A 122 6.75 16.40 -15.98
C HIS A 122 7.30 15.00 -15.71
N VAL A 123 8.20 14.50 -16.58
CA VAL A 123 8.78 13.17 -16.49
C VAL A 123 10.30 13.27 -16.37
N LEU A 124 10.82 12.73 -15.27
CA LEU A 124 12.25 12.59 -15.00
C LEU A 124 12.70 11.15 -15.30
N TYR A 125 13.80 11.02 -16.02
CA TYR A 125 14.46 9.77 -16.34
C TYR A 125 15.72 9.64 -15.48
N GLU A 126 15.73 8.65 -14.60
CA GLU A 126 16.86 8.25 -13.78
C GLU A 126 17.65 7.13 -14.50
N LEU A 127 18.94 7.32 -14.69
CA LEU A 127 19.87 6.27 -15.10
C LEU A 127 20.41 5.56 -13.85
N LEU A 128 20.37 4.23 -13.83
CA LEU A 128 20.88 3.43 -12.72
C LEU A 128 21.76 2.27 -13.18
N ASN A 129 22.68 1.87 -12.32
CA ASN A 129 23.47 0.65 -12.49
C ASN A 129 23.34 -0.20 -11.22
N ARG A 130 22.76 -1.40 -11.35
CA ARG A 130 22.60 -2.36 -10.26
C ARG A 130 23.23 -3.66 -10.72
N ASP A 131 24.34 -4.04 -10.09
CA ASP A 131 25.06 -5.26 -10.42
C ASP A 131 25.48 -5.37 -11.91
N GLY A 132 25.94 -4.26 -12.50
CA GLY A 132 26.27 -4.21 -13.93
C GLY A 132 25.07 -4.19 -14.87
N SER A 133 23.85 -4.36 -14.35
CA SER A 133 22.61 -4.13 -15.09
C SER A 133 22.33 -2.64 -15.14
N ILE A 134 22.40 -2.06 -16.34
CA ILE A 134 22.13 -0.65 -16.59
C ILE A 134 20.66 -0.51 -16.97
N GLY A 135 19.95 0.41 -16.31
CA GLY A 135 18.54 0.62 -16.55
C GLY A 135 18.15 2.07 -16.47
N LEU A 136 16.96 2.35 -17.00
CA LEU A 136 16.31 3.65 -16.91
C LEU A 136 15.03 3.53 -16.10
N ARG A 137 14.90 4.36 -15.07
CA ARG A 137 13.72 4.46 -14.24
C ARG A 137 12.99 5.76 -14.57
N ARG A 138 11.66 5.68 -14.70
CA ARG A 138 10.80 6.82 -15.03
C ARG A 138 10.06 7.30 -13.78
N HIS A 139 10.22 8.58 -13.48
CA HIS A 139 9.50 9.33 -12.47
C HIS A 139 8.55 10.31 -13.16
N ASP A 140 7.26 10.20 -12.90
CA ASP A 140 6.23 11.07 -13.46
C ASP A 140 5.56 11.86 -12.34
N SER A 141 5.67 13.19 -12.37
CA SER A 141 5.07 14.04 -11.33
C SER A 141 3.55 14.07 -11.35
N LYS A 142 2.93 13.37 -12.31
CA LYS A 142 1.49 13.14 -12.41
C LYS A 142 1.16 11.64 -12.27
N ALA A 143 2.07 10.84 -11.72
CA ALA A 143 1.85 9.42 -11.52
C ALA A 143 0.54 9.18 -10.73
N PRO A 144 -0.29 8.20 -11.16
CA PRO A 144 -1.54 7.89 -10.47
C PRO A 144 -1.35 7.58 -8.98
N LEU A 145 -0.31 6.81 -8.65
CA LEU A 145 0.02 6.44 -7.26
C LEU A 145 0.31 7.68 -6.42
N LEU A 146 1.18 8.59 -6.89
CA LEU A 146 1.45 9.86 -6.21
C LEU A 146 0.18 10.72 -6.03
N SER A 147 -0.65 10.83 -7.08
CA SER A 147 -1.84 11.69 -7.06
C SER A 147 -2.96 11.21 -6.13
N ARG A 148 -2.97 9.91 -5.82
CA ARG A 148 -4.00 9.26 -5.00
C ARG A 148 -3.52 8.89 -3.60
N PHE A 149 -2.21 8.99 -3.35
CA PHE A 149 -1.62 8.70 -2.05
C PHE A 149 -2.17 9.62 -0.96
N ILE A 150 -2.60 9.02 0.14
CA ILE A 150 -3.16 9.73 1.29
C ILE A 150 -2.36 9.39 2.55
N ASP A 151 -2.12 8.10 2.81
CA ASP A 151 -1.51 7.64 4.05
C ASP A 151 -0.83 6.28 3.85
N VAL A 152 -0.02 5.87 4.84
CA VAL A 152 0.45 4.49 5.03
C VAL A 152 -0.15 3.97 6.32
N PRO A 153 -1.02 2.93 6.28
CA PRO A 153 -1.63 2.41 7.49
C PRO A 153 -0.58 1.92 8.49
N THR A 154 -0.84 2.07 9.79
CA THR A 154 0.07 1.65 10.85
C THR A 154 -0.64 0.75 11.86
N PHE A 155 0.13 -0.01 12.63
CA PHE A 155 -0.38 -0.62 13.86
C PHE A 155 -0.61 0.45 14.95
N PRO A 156 -1.43 0.17 15.98
CA PRO A 156 -1.56 1.03 17.14
C PRO A 156 -0.21 1.25 17.84
N VAL A 157 0.08 2.51 18.15
CA VAL A 157 1.33 2.90 18.81
C VAL A 157 1.36 2.38 20.25
N SER A 158 2.44 1.71 20.64
CA SER A 158 2.66 1.25 22.02
C SER A 158 4.12 1.40 22.47
N GLN A 159 4.32 1.86 23.71
CA GLN A 159 5.66 1.95 24.30
C GLN A 159 6.30 0.59 24.58
N ASP A 160 5.52 -0.50 24.58
CA ASP A 160 6.04 -1.86 24.73
C ASP A 160 6.91 -2.28 23.52
N TRP A 161 6.76 -1.58 22.40
CA TRP A 161 7.55 -1.73 21.18
C TRP A 161 8.79 -0.82 21.14
N VAL A 162 9.12 -0.15 22.24
CA VAL A 162 10.32 0.69 22.36
C VAL A 162 11.31 0.03 23.30
N VAL A 163 12.42 -0.47 22.76
CA VAL A 163 13.43 -1.22 23.53
C VAL A 163 14.81 -0.62 23.40
N ARG A 164 15.59 -0.71 24.48
CA ARG A 164 17.01 -0.33 24.45
C ARG A 164 17.84 -1.51 23.96
N ALA A 165 18.78 -1.25 23.06
CA ALA A 165 19.70 -2.25 22.53
C ALA A 165 21.15 -1.86 22.76
N ALA A 166 22.00 -2.85 23.00
CA ALA A 166 23.44 -2.69 23.01
C ALA A 166 23.98 -2.82 21.58
N PHE A 167 24.68 -1.80 21.10
CA PHE A 167 25.32 -1.78 19.80
C PHE A 167 26.79 -2.20 19.89
N THR A 168 27.19 -3.16 19.07
CA THR A 168 28.58 -3.58 18.92
C THR A 168 29.05 -3.26 17.50
N PRO A 169 29.89 -2.21 17.30
CA PRO A 169 30.41 -1.88 15.97
C PRO A 169 31.40 -2.95 15.50
N TYR A 170 31.41 -3.21 14.20
CA TYR A 170 32.47 -4.01 13.60
C TYR A 170 33.77 -3.19 13.47
N PRO A 171 34.96 -3.83 13.58
CA PRO A 171 36.23 -3.12 13.45
C PRO A 171 36.39 -2.40 12.11
N GLN A 172 35.82 -2.98 11.05
CA GLN A 172 35.66 -2.40 9.72
C GLN A 172 34.30 -2.83 9.17
N PRO A 173 33.69 -2.04 8.26
CA PRO A 173 32.47 -2.48 7.59
C PRO A 173 32.70 -3.83 6.88
N GLU A 174 31.77 -4.75 7.08
CA GLU A 174 31.83 -6.09 6.50
C GLU A 174 30.98 -6.13 5.23
N PRO A 175 31.58 -6.37 4.04
CA PRO A 175 30.84 -6.44 2.80
C PRO A 175 29.96 -7.70 2.76
N ARG A 176 28.74 -7.52 2.26
CA ARG A 176 27.77 -8.59 2.03
C ARG A 176 27.10 -8.42 0.69
N ARG A 177 26.93 -9.55 0.00
CA ARG A 177 26.09 -9.65 -1.18
C ARG A 177 24.69 -10.05 -0.73
N ILE A 178 23.70 -9.23 -1.07
CA ILE A 178 22.30 -9.43 -0.68
C ILE A 178 21.38 -9.35 -1.89
N ALA A 179 20.23 -10.00 -1.81
CA ALA A 179 19.20 -9.85 -2.83
C ALA A 179 18.62 -8.42 -2.82
N SER A 180 17.94 -8.06 -3.90
CA SER A 180 17.09 -6.87 -3.98
C SER A 180 15.63 -7.23 -4.21
N ALA A 181 14.75 -6.23 -4.14
CA ALA A 181 13.34 -6.36 -4.52
C ALA A 181 13.13 -6.72 -6.00
N VAL A 182 14.13 -6.54 -6.86
CA VAL A 182 14.08 -6.99 -8.25
C VAL A 182 14.72 -8.38 -8.34
N PRO A 183 13.97 -9.42 -8.76
CA PRO A 183 14.52 -10.77 -8.93
C PRO A 183 15.75 -10.79 -9.83
N GLY A 184 16.79 -11.53 -9.41
CA GLY A 184 18.04 -11.66 -10.16
C GLY A 184 19.02 -10.49 -10.02
N ILE A 185 18.63 -9.39 -9.36
CA ILE A 185 19.53 -8.30 -9.02
C ILE A 185 19.99 -8.46 -7.56
N GLU A 186 21.29 -8.54 -7.37
CA GLU A 186 21.91 -8.47 -6.05
C GLU A 186 22.54 -7.09 -5.81
N LEU A 187 22.83 -6.76 -4.55
CA LEU A 187 23.45 -5.51 -4.13
C LEU A 187 24.58 -5.79 -3.14
N ASP A 188 25.58 -4.88 -3.14
CA ASP A 188 26.62 -4.87 -2.14
C ASP A 188 26.18 -3.98 -0.98
N GLU A 189 26.14 -4.56 0.21
CA GLU A 189 25.78 -3.90 1.45
C GLU A 189 26.96 -3.94 2.41
N GLN A 190 27.10 -2.89 3.24
CA GLN A 190 28.19 -2.79 4.21
C GLN A 190 27.61 -2.90 5.62
N LEU A 191 27.88 -4.02 6.28
CA LEU A 191 27.46 -4.23 7.65
C LEU A 191 28.39 -3.50 8.61
N SER A 192 27.80 -2.70 9.51
CA SER A 192 28.55 -1.79 10.38
C SER A 192 28.64 -2.27 11.83
N GLY A 193 27.90 -3.32 12.18
CA GLY A 193 27.85 -3.87 13.53
C GLY A 193 26.56 -4.64 13.77
N GLU A 194 26.28 -4.91 15.04
CA GLU A 194 25.09 -5.61 15.48
C GLU A 194 24.45 -4.94 16.70
N VAL A 195 23.14 -5.07 16.83
CA VAL A 195 22.38 -4.68 18.02
C VAL A 195 21.87 -5.92 18.74
N GLU A 196 22.01 -5.96 20.06
CA GLU A 196 21.46 -6.99 20.95
C GLU A 196 20.42 -6.37 21.88
N PHE A 197 19.24 -6.98 21.99
CA PHE A 197 18.12 -6.44 22.77
C PHE A 197 17.17 -7.54 23.24
N GLU A 198 16.37 -7.23 24.26
CA GLU A 198 15.28 -8.08 24.73
C GLU A 198 13.96 -7.61 24.11
N LEU A 199 13.20 -8.52 23.51
CA LEU A 199 11.84 -8.27 23.03
C LEU A 199 10.99 -9.52 23.23
N ALA A 200 9.78 -9.34 23.77
CA ALA A 200 8.88 -10.43 24.13
C ALA A 200 9.55 -11.51 25.02
N GLY A 201 10.41 -11.09 25.94
CA GLY A 201 11.09 -11.97 26.90
C GLY A 201 12.21 -12.84 26.33
N HIS A 202 12.68 -12.54 25.12
CA HIS A 202 13.77 -13.23 24.46
C HIS A 202 14.85 -12.25 23.98
N THR A 203 16.11 -12.66 24.07
CA THR A 203 17.24 -11.92 23.49
C THR A 203 17.28 -12.12 21.97
N HIS A 204 17.33 -11.02 21.22
CA HIS A 204 17.47 -10.99 19.77
C HIS A 204 18.76 -10.26 19.37
N ARG A 205 19.25 -10.57 18.16
CA ARG A 205 20.39 -9.89 17.54
C ARG A 205 20.08 -9.56 16.09
N LEU A 206 20.35 -8.31 15.68
CA LEU A 206 20.18 -7.87 14.29
C LEU A 206 21.44 -7.15 13.80
N ARG A 207 21.82 -7.40 12.55
CA ARG A 207 22.90 -6.74 11.82
C ARG A 207 22.46 -5.36 11.36
N THR A 208 23.36 -4.40 11.51
CA THR A 208 23.14 -3.00 11.17
C THR A 208 23.91 -2.61 9.91
N THR A 209 23.35 -1.68 9.16
CA THR A 209 23.95 -1.01 8.00
C THR A 209 24.04 0.49 8.28
N GLY A 210 24.68 1.26 7.40
CA GLY A 210 24.89 2.69 7.58
C GLY A 210 26.17 3.01 8.32
N CYS A 211 26.27 4.15 9.00
CA CYS A 211 27.50 4.56 9.67
C CYS A 211 27.19 5.06 11.08
N PRO A 212 27.90 4.59 12.13
CA PRO A 212 27.65 5.02 13.50
C PRO A 212 27.71 6.54 13.71
N GLY A 213 28.44 7.28 12.87
CA GLY A 213 28.55 8.74 12.96
C GLY A 213 27.47 9.54 12.23
N SER A 214 26.64 8.91 11.39
CA SER A 214 25.59 9.59 10.61
C SER A 214 24.22 8.90 10.65
N GLY A 215 24.15 7.68 11.17
CA GLY A 215 22.90 6.94 11.38
C GLY A 215 23.08 5.47 11.00
N LEU A 216 22.42 4.61 11.77
CA LEU A 216 22.37 3.17 11.51
C LEU A 216 20.96 2.76 11.11
N THR A 217 20.85 1.65 10.40
CA THR A 217 19.58 1.10 9.95
C THR A 217 19.60 -0.43 10.03
N VAL A 218 18.45 -1.02 10.30
CA VAL A 218 18.23 -2.46 10.31
C VAL A 218 17.09 -2.79 9.36
N ARG A 219 17.33 -3.70 8.42
CA ARG A 219 16.28 -4.34 7.61
C ARG A 219 16.08 -5.74 8.15
N PHE A 220 14.83 -6.16 8.33
CA PHE A 220 14.54 -7.44 8.95
C PHE A 220 13.28 -8.09 8.39
N HIS A 221 13.21 -9.41 8.60
CA HIS A 221 12.00 -10.20 8.44
C HIS A 221 11.34 -10.50 9.78
N ASP A 222 10.01 -10.62 9.79
CA ASP A 222 9.19 -11.04 10.93
C ASP A 222 7.90 -11.73 10.45
N TYR A 223 7.11 -12.32 11.35
CA TYR A 223 5.93 -13.11 10.96
C TYR A 223 4.74 -12.29 10.41
N THR A 224 4.79 -10.95 10.48
CA THR A 224 3.78 -10.10 9.82
C THR A 224 4.03 -9.94 8.32
N ASN A 225 5.25 -10.20 7.84
CA ASN A 225 5.65 -9.88 6.48
C ASN A 225 4.95 -10.74 5.43
N GLY A 226 4.51 -10.11 4.35
CA GLY A 226 3.73 -10.78 3.30
C GLY A 226 2.28 -11.06 3.72
N VAL A 227 1.90 -10.81 4.97
CA VAL A 227 0.54 -11.00 5.48
C VAL A 227 -0.12 -9.65 5.77
N THR A 228 0.31 -8.97 6.84
CA THR A 228 -0.21 -7.67 7.27
C THR A 228 0.76 -6.52 7.02
N THR A 229 2.01 -6.83 6.66
CA THR A 229 3.07 -5.87 6.33
C THR A 229 3.76 -6.22 4.98
N ALA A 230 4.63 -5.34 4.48
CA ALA A 230 5.45 -5.63 3.30
C ALA A 230 6.37 -6.84 3.52
N THR A 231 6.98 -7.36 2.44
CA THR A 231 7.82 -8.58 2.47
C THR A 231 9.03 -8.48 3.42
N TRP A 232 9.49 -7.27 3.69
CA TRP A 232 10.38 -6.92 4.81
C TRP A 232 10.19 -5.44 5.13
N ARG A 233 10.73 -5.02 6.28
CA ARG A 233 10.65 -3.64 6.71
C ARG A 233 11.98 -3.13 7.26
N THR A 234 12.04 -1.82 7.42
CA THR A 234 13.26 -1.11 7.77
C THR A 234 13.04 -0.26 9.02
N LEU A 235 14.00 -0.32 9.93
CA LEU A 235 14.06 0.50 11.13
C LEU A 235 15.30 1.39 11.09
N ASN A 236 15.10 2.71 11.13
CA ASN A 236 16.18 3.64 11.42
C ASN A 236 16.41 3.66 12.93
N ILE A 237 17.63 3.33 13.36
CA ILE A 237 17.99 3.21 14.79
C ILE A 237 18.83 4.41 15.27
N GLY A 238 19.04 5.41 14.40
CA GLY A 238 19.75 6.65 14.72
C GLY A 238 21.23 6.43 15.03
N LEU A 239 21.75 7.24 15.95
CA LEU A 239 23.14 7.21 16.39
C LEU A 239 23.25 6.46 17.73
N PRO A 240 24.28 5.63 17.93
CA PRO A 240 24.59 5.10 19.25
C PRO A 240 24.95 6.21 20.23
N ASP A 241 24.51 6.07 21.48
CA ASP A 241 24.90 6.93 22.59
C ASP A 241 26.37 6.72 23.00
N ALA A 242 26.86 7.53 23.95
CA ALA A 242 28.24 7.43 24.43
C ALA A 242 28.59 6.07 25.11
N GLY A 243 27.58 5.28 25.47
CA GLY A 243 27.71 3.93 26.01
C GLY A 243 27.47 2.83 24.96
N ASN A 244 27.50 3.16 23.67
CA ASN A 244 27.16 2.28 22.55
C ASN A 244 25.78 1.62 22.72
N SER A 245 24.78 2.36 23.18
CA SER A 245 23.40 1.90 23.17
C SER A 245 22.56 2.69 22.18
N VAL A 246 21.53 2.05 21.63
CA VAL A 246 20.53 2.67 20.75
C VAL A 246 19.13 2.39 21.28
N ILE A 247 18.16 3.17 20.82
CA ILE A 247 16.74 2.89 21.04
C ILE A 247 16.17 2.31 19.74
N LEU A 248 15.60 1.11 19.83
CA LEU A 248 14.85 0.50 18.77
C LEU A 248 13.38 0.82 19.02
N ASP A 249 12.83 1.75 18.24
CA ASP A 249 11.41 2.07 18.28
C ASP A 249 10.69 1.37 17.13
N PHE A 250 10.12 0.20 17.42
CA PHE A 250 9.42 -0.58 16.40
C PHE A 250 8.14 0.10 15.89
N ASN A 251 7.60 1.10 16.60
CA ASN A 251 6.48 1.91 16.08
C ASN A 251 6.89 2.79 14.90
N ARG A 252 8.19 2.96 14.66
CA ARG A 252 8.76 3.75 13.55
C ARG A 252 9.41 2.87 12.47
N VAL A 253 9.09 1.58 12.47
CA VAL A 253 9.41 0.67 11.36
C VAL A 253 8.60 1.09 10.14
N TYR A 254 9.25 1.22 8.98
CA TYR A 254 8.63 1.67 7.75
C TYR A 254 8.87 0.70 6.59
N ASN A 255 8.00 0.79 5.59
CA ASN A 255 8.13 0.05 4.33
C ASN A 255 9.08 0.79 3.38
N ASP A 256 10.03 0.06 2.81
CA ASP A 256 10.86 0.60 1.73
C ASP A 256 10.04 0.78 0.43
N PRO A 257 10.52 1.60 -0.52
CA PRO A 257 9.80 1.93 -1.76
C PRO A 257 9.22 0.74 -2.54
N PHE A 258 9.85 -0.44 -2.48
CA PHE A 258 9.35 -1.65 -3.16
C PHE A 258 7.95 -2.09 -2.70
N ALA A 259 7.53 -1.71 -1.50
CA ALA A 259 6.18 -2.01 -1.00
C ALA A 259 5.10 -1.23 -1.77
N PHE A 260 5.47 -0.13 -2.43
CA PHE A 260 4.56 0.72 -3.17
C PHE A 260 4.64 0.52 -4.67
N THR A 261 5.79 0.08 -5.20
CA THR A 261 6.05 0.00 -6.64
C THR A 261 7.08 -1.07 -6.99
N PRO A 262 6.89 -1.83 -8.10
CA PRO A 262 7.84 -2.84 -8.57
C PRO A 262 9.11 -2.24 -9.17
N TYR A 263 9.15 -0.92 -9.37
CA TYR A 263 10.25 -0.23 -10.05
C TYR A 263 11.39 0.18 -9.11
N ALA A 264 11.25 -0.13 -7.81
CA ALA A 264 12.27 0.13 -6.80
C ALA A 264 13.21 -1.07 -6.60
N THR A 265 14.51 -0.80 -6.53
CA THR A 265 15.56 -1.82 -6.36
C THR A 265 16.03 -1.88 -4.91
N CYS A 266 15.10 -2.05 -3.97
CA CYS A 266 15.42 -1.97 -2.53
C CYS A 266 16.23 -3.19 -2.06
N PRO A 267 17.24 -3.01 -1.19
CA PRO A 267 18.01 -4.10 -0.62
C PRO A 267 17.17 -4.97 0.33
N ALA A 268 17.31 -6.29 0.21
CA ALA A 268 16.72 -7.24 1.13
C ALA A 268 17.50 -7.29 2.46
N PRO A 269 16.88 -7.75 3.56
CA PRO A 269 17.59 -8.08 4.78
C PRO A 269 18.68 -9.12 4.54
N VAL A 270 19.75 -9.08 5.33
CA VAL A 270 20.66 -10.23 5.42
C VAL A 270 19.93 -11.43 6.04
N PRO A 271 20.31 -12.69 5.70
CA PRO A 271 19.60 -13.87 6.17
C PRO A 271 19.50 -14.01 7.70
N GLU A 272 20.43 -13.40 8.44
CA GLU A 272 20.46 -13.41 9.90
C GLU A 272 19.44 -12.45 10.52
N ASN A 273 18.95 -11.47 9.77
CA ASN A 273 18.00 -10.46 10.29
C ASN A 273 16.57 -10.98 10.22
N ILE A 274 16.28 -12.00 11.02
CA ILE A 274 14.94 -12.57 11.17
C ILE A 274 14.54 -12.48 12.64
N LEU A 275 13.45 -11.80 12.92
CA LEU A 275 12.79 -11.80 14.21
C LEU A 275 11.73 -12.91 14.23
N PRO A 276 11.86 -13.93 15.10
CA PRO A 276 10.94 -15.07 15.14
C PRO A 276 9.65 -14.76 15.91
N LEU A 277 9.04 -13.60 15.65
CA LEU A 277 7.78 -13.15 16.22
C LEU A 277 7.01 -12.28 15.22
N ALA A 278 5.72 -12.02 15.47
CA ALA A 278 4.95 -11.03 14.74
C ALA A 278 5.22 -9.64 15.34
N VAL A 279 5.84 -8.74 14.58
CA VAL A 279 6.09 -7.36 15.01
C VAL A 279 4.91 -6.49 14.57
N GLU A 280 3.86 -6.46 15.39
CA GLU A 280 2.63 -5.67 15.19
C GLU A 280 2.82 -4.22 15.64
N ALA A 281 3.84 -3.58 15.08
CA ALA A 281 4.21 -2.18 15.30
C ALA A 281 4.71 -1.56 13.99
N GLY A 282 4.55 -0.24 13.83
CA GLY A 282 5.00 0.49 12.65
C GLY A 282 4.05 0.39 11.46
N GLU A 283 4.58 0.65 10.26
CA GLU A 283 3.79 0.63 9.03
C GLU A 283 3.29 -0.81 8.71
N ARG A 284 2.02 -0.89 8.31
CA ARG A 284 1.36 -2.04 7.68
C ARG A 284 1.55 -1.97 6.16
N ARG A 285 1.01 -2.94 5.41
CA ARG A 285 1.01 -2.89 3.94
C ARG A 285 0.36 -1.57 3.46
N PRO A 286 0.94 -0.88 2.47
CA PRO A 286 0.30 0.28 1.85
C PRO A 286 -1.08 -0.09 1.29
N THR A 287 -2.06 0.80 1.47
CA THR A 287 -3.39 0.58 0.87
C THR A 287 -3.30 0.64 -0.65
N GLN A 288 -2.55 1.59 -1.21
CA GLN A 288 -2.41 1.74 -2.66
C GLN A 288 -0.99 1.41 -3.11
N THR A 289 -0.91 0.64 -4.19
CA THR A 289 0.35 0.21 -4.79
C THR A 289 0.29 0.44 -6.30
N LEU A 290 1.43 0.35 -6.96
CA LEU A 290 1.51 0.31 -8.41
C LEU A 290 1.91 -1.09 -8.84
N SER A 291 1.28 -1.61 -9.89
CA SER A 291 1.69 -2.81 -10.60
C SER A 291 1.95 -2.48 -12.08
N GLU A 292 2.38 -3.48 -12.85
CA GLU A 292 2.50 -3.33 -14.31
C GLU A 292 1.14 -3.03 -14.99
N ALA A 293 0.02 -3.42 -14.36
CA ALA A 293 -1.33 -3.13 -14.83
C ALA A 293 -1.83 -1.72 -14.45
N GLY A 294 -1.04 -0.95 -13.71
CA GLY A 294 -1.40 0.40 -13.23
C GLY A 294 -1.58 0.45 -11.72
N ILE A 295 -2.24 1.52 -11.24
CA ILE A 295 -2.47 1.68 -9.80
C ILE A 295 -3.42 0.61 -9.29
N ASN A 296 -3.03 -0.06 -8.22
CA ASN A 296 -3.92 -0.89 -7.44
C ASN A 296 -4.53 -0.07 -6.30
N THR A 297 -5.84 -0.10 -6.20
CA THR A 297 -6.60 0.54 -5.13
C THR A 297 -7.59 -0.50 -4.63
N PRO A 298 -7.40 -1.04 -3.42
CA PRO A 298 -8.13 -2.22 -2.98
C PRO A 298 -9.60 -1.91 -2.72
N VAL A 299 -10.38 -2.98 -2.66
CA VAL A 299 -11.73 -2.98 -2.13
C VAL A 299 -11.65 -3.28 -0.63
N LEU A 300 -12.34 -2.48 0.19
CA LEU A 300 -12.52 -2.76 1.61
C LEU A 300 -13.67 -3.76 1.78
N VAL A 301 -13.37 -4.97 2.24
CA VAL A 301 -14.39 -5.98 2.57
C VAL A 301 -14.55 -6.03 4.09
N ILE A 302 -15.74 -5.76 4.59
CA ILE A 302 -16.07 -5.74 6.01
C ILE A 302 -17.00 -6.90 6.31
N GLU A 303 -16.57 -7.81 7.19
CA GLU A 303 -17.40 -8.89 7.68
C GLU A 303 -17.92 -8.55 9.08
N THR A 304 -19.24 -8.33 9.18
CA THR A 304 -19.89 -7.94 10.45
C THR A 304 -20.23 -9.17 11.30
N SER A 305 -20.33 -10.34 10.69
CA SER A 305 -20.46 -11.64 11.36
C SER A 305 -20.00 -12.77 10.42
N PRO A 306 -19.59 -13.94 10.98
CA PRO A 306 -19.12 -15.06 10.17
C PRO A 306 -20.09 -15.42 9.04
N THR A 307 -19.64 -15.28 7.80
CA THR A 307 -20.45 -15.43 6.59
C THR A 307 -19.96 -16.64 5.79
N PRO A 308 -20.75 -17.73 5.72
CA PRO A 308 -20.37 -18.91 4.94
C PRO A 308 -20.10 -18.57 3.48
N GLY A 309 -18.91 -18.95 2.98
CA GLY A 309 -18.52 -18.77 1.59
C GLY A 309 -17.86 -17.44 1.25
N VAL A 310 -17.64 -16.54 2.23
CA VAL A 310 -16.94 -15.26 2.01
C VAL A 310 -15.56 -15.46 1.39
N GLU A 311 -14.81 -16.48 1.82
CA GLU A 311 -13.52 -16.87 1.24
C GLU A 311 -13.58 -17.14 -0.27
N SER A 312 -14.67 -17.75 -0.74
CA SER A 312 -14.85 -18.00 -2.18
C SER A 312 -15.12 -16.71 -2.96
N ILE A 313 -15.71 -15.69 -2.31
CA ILE A 313 -15.93 -14.37 -2.91
C ILE A 313 -14.61 -13.60 -2.94
N LEU A 314 -13.85 -13.63 -1.83
CA LEU A 314 -12.52 -13.03 -1.74
C LEU A 314 -11.56 -13.61 -2.80
N ALA A 315 -11.53 -14.93 -2.96
CA ALA A 315 -10.75 -15.58 -4.01
C ALA A 315 -11.20 -15.14 -5.42
N ARG A 316 -12.49 -14.88 -5.64
CA ARG A 316 -12.99 -14.38 -6.92
C ARG A 316 -12.58 -12.93 -7.17
N PHE A 317 -12.53 -12.08 -6.14
CA PHE A 317 -11.98 -10.73 -6.28
C PHE A 317 -10.53 -10.79 -6.74
N ASP A 318 -9.71 -11.64 -6.11
CA ASP A 318 -8.31 -11.85 -6.51
C ASP A 318 -8.18 -12.36 -7.96
N GLU A 319 -8.99 -13.36 -8.36
CA GLU A 319 -9.03 -13.85 -9.75
C GLU A 319 -9.40 -12.76 -10.77
N ASN A 320 -10.13 -11.73 -10.35
CA ASN A 320 -10.49 -10.56 -11.15
C ASN A 320 -9.56 -9.36 -10.86
N GLY A 321 -8.37 -9.59 -10.30
CA GLY A 321 -7.35 -8.56 -10.08
C GLY A 321 -7.73 -7.47 -9.08
N LEU A 322 -8.76 -7.69 -8.25
CA LEU A 322 -9.13 -6.78 -7.17
C LEU A 322 -8.36 -7.17 -5.91
N GLU A 323 -7.43 -6.31 -5.48
CA GLU A 323 -6.88 -6.45 -4.14
C GLU A 323 -7.96 -6.17 -3.09
N VAL A 324 -7.95 -6.96 -2.02
CA VAL A 324 -8.93 -6.82 -0.94
C VAL A 324 -8.20 -6.56 0.37
N THR A 325 -8.68 -5.56 1.10
CA THR A 325 -8.47 -5.48 2.55
C THR A 325 -9.70 -6.04 3.24
N HIS A 326 -9.57 -7.22 3.84
CA HIS A 326 -10.65 -7.86 4.58
C HIS A 326 -10.53 -7.50 6.07
N VAL A 327 -11.65 -7.09 6.66
CA VAL A 327 -11.76 -6.69 8.06
C VAL A 327 -12.86 -7.50 8.73
N GLN A 328 -12.51 -8.23 9.79
CA GLN A 328 -13.43 -9.05 10.56
C GLN A 328 -13.81 -8.35 11.87
N VAL A 329 -14.87 -7.52 11.80
CA VAL A 329 -15.30 -6.69 12.94
C VAL A 329 -15.76 -7.55 14.12
N ALA A 330 -16.38 -8.70 13.83
CA ALA A 330 -16.79 -9.66 14.85
C ALA A 330 -15.61 -10.25 15.64
N GLU A 331 -14.40 -10.26 15.07
CA GLU A 331 -13.17 -10.72 15.72
C GLU A 331 -12.42 -9.60 16.45
N GLY A 332 -13.00 -8.39 16.47
CA GLY A 332 -12.46 -7.23 17.17
C GLY A 332 -11.52 -6.37 16.33
N GLU A 333 -11.36 -6.65 15.05
CA GLU A 333 -10.54 -5.84 14.15
C GLU A 333 -11.07 -4.40 14.04
N VAL A 334 -10.15 -3.46 13.81
CA VAL A 334 -10.44 -2.04 13.73
C VAL A 334 -10.72 -1.67 12.28
N LEU A 335 -11.82 -0.92 12.06
CA LEU A 335 -12.15 -0.38 10.75
C LEU A 335 -11.08 0.63 10.31
N PRO A 336 -10.52 0.49 9.09
CA PRO A 336 -9.56 1.45 8.56
C PRO A 336 -10.26 2.75 8.14
N PRO A 337 -9.50 3.85 7.97
CA PRO A 337 -10.03 5.04 7.29
C PRO A 337 -10.40 4.70 5.84
N LEU A 338 -11.38 5.41 5.28
CA LEU A 338 -11.86 5.17 3.89
C LEU A 338 -10.87 5.61 2.81
N ALA A 339 -9.93 6.47 3.17
CA ALA A 339 -8.89 6.95 2.28
C ALA A 339 -8.10 5.79 1.67
N GLY A 340 -8.03 5.76 0.33
CA GLY A 340 -7.25 4.77 -0.41
C GLY A 340 -8.00 3.51 -0.83
N PHE A 341 -9.31 3.42 -0.59
CA PHE A 341 -10.16 2.33 -1.09
C PHE A 341 -10.94 2.73 -2.34
N ALA A 342 -11.15 1.77 -3.25
CA ALA A 342 -11.86 1.98 -4.50
C ALA A 342 -13.37 1.70 -4.36
N ALA A 343 -13.74 0.86 -3.41
CA ALA A 343 -15.12 0.53 -3.07
C ALA A 343 -15.18 -0.14 -1.68
N VAL A 344 -16.39 -0.28 -1.14
CA VAL A 344 -16.65 -0.98 0.12
C VAL A 344 -17.66 -2.11 -0.11
N VAL A 345 -17.40 -3.28 0.44
CA VAL A 345 -18.33 -4.41 0.42
C VAL A 345 -18.52 -4.90 1.84
N LEU A 346 -19.77 -5.00 2.29
CA LEU A 346 -20.10 -5.49 3.62
C LEU A 346 -20.83 -6.82 3.51
N PHE A 347 -20.40 -7.80 4.30
CA PHE A 347 -21.06 -9.08 4.46
C PHE A 347 -21.52 -9.26 5.90
N GLY A 348 -22.78 -9.65 6.05
CA GLY A 348 -23.33 -10.08 7.32
C GLY A 348 -24.10 -11.38 7.16
N GLY A 349 -23.93 -12.30 8.11
CA GLY A 349 -24.62 -13.58 8.13
C GLY A 349 -26.14 -13.46 8.12
N PHE A 350 -26.82 -14.59 7.85
CA PHE A 350 -28.27 -14.66 7.66
C PHE A 350 -29.11 -14.37 8.91
N GLU A 351 -28.53 -14.59 10.09
CA GLU A 351 -29.24 -14.49 11.36
C GLU A 351 -29.01 -13.13 12.07
N GLY A 352 -28.37 -12.18 11.39
CA GLY A 352 -27.93 -10.90 11.96
C GLY A 352 -26.51 -10.98 12.52
N ASP A 353 -26.10 -9.92 13.22
CA ASP A 353 -24.81 -9.87 13.93
C ASP A 353 -24.99 -9.72 15.45
N ASP A 354 -23.98 -10.14 16.19
CA ASP A 354 -23.88 -10.02 17.65
C ASP A 354 -22.87 -8.91 18.02
N LEU A 355 -22.89 -7.81 17.27
CA LEU A 355 -22.01 -6.68 17.52
C LEU A 355 -22.50 -5.85 18.71
N SER A 356 -21.60 -5.09 19.34
CA SER A 356 -21.99 -4.10 20.35
C SER A 356 -22.68 -2.90 19.69
N ALA A 357 -23.41 -2.09 20.46
CA ALA A 357 -24.04 -0.88 19.92
C ALA A 357 -22.99 0.10 19.37
N GLU A 358 -21.83 0.18 20.01
CA GLU A 358 -20.70 1.00 19.59
C GLU A 358 -20.15 0.54 18.23
N ARG A 359 -19.92 -0.77 18.05
CA ARG A 359 -19.44 -1.32 16.76
C ARG A 359 -20.44 -1.11 15.63
N ARG A 360 -21.74 -1.22 15.90
CA ARG A 360 -22.78 -0.89 14.92
C ARG A 360 -22.77 0.58 14.52
N ALA A 361 -22.57 1.47 15.49
CA ALA A 361 -22.46 2.90 15.22
C ALA A 361 -21.22 3.19 14.37
N GLU A 362 -20.07 2.60 14.69
CA GLU A 362 -18.83 2.73 13.90
C GLU A 362 -19.03 2.31 12.43
N ILE A 363 -19.69 1.16 12.18
CA ILE A 363 -20.00 0.71 10.82
C ILE A 363 -20.95 1.69 10.12
N THR A 364 -21.97 2.18 10.83
CA THR A 364 -22.97 3.09 10.24
C THR A 364 -22.36 4.44 9.87
N GLU A 365 -21.55 5.03 10.76
CA GLU A 365 -20.82 6.28 10.49
C GLU A 365 -19.86 6.12 9.31
N LEU A 366 -19.12 5.00 9.26
CA LEU A 366 -18.27 4.67 8.12
C LEU A 366 -19.08 4.68 6.81
N LEU A 367 -20.27 4.05 6.80
CA LEU A 367 -21.11 3.99 5.61
C LEU A 367 -21.70 5.34 5.20
N ILE A 368 -22.02 6.20 6.16
CA ILE A 368 -22.43 7.58 5.89
C ILE A 368 -21.30 8.31 5.16
N ASP A 369 -20.06 8.17 5.63
CA ASP A 369 -18.89 8.76 4.98
C ASP A 369 -18.63 8.15 3.58
N VAL A 370 -18.80 6.84 3.41
CA VAL A 370 -18.69 6.15 2.10
C VAL A 370 -19.69 6.73 1.10
N MET A 371 -20.94 6.93 1.50
CA MET A 371 -21.96 7.49 0.62
C MET A 371 -21.71 8.98 0.33
N ALA A 372 -21.25 9.74 1.32
CA ALA A 372 -20.88 11.14 1.15
C ALA A 372 -19.73 11.31 0.15
N THR A 373 -18.79 10.35 0.11
CA THR A 373 -17.67 10.31 -0.85
C THR A 373 -18.04 9.71 -2.21
N ARG A 374 -19.26 9.16 -2.35
CA ARG A 374 -19.73 8.43 -3.55
C ARG A 374 -18.86 7.24 -3.92
N LEU A 375 -18.24 6.60 -2.92
CA LEU A 375 -17.59 5.32 -3.12
C LEU A 375 -18.67 4.26 -3.40
N PRO A 376 -18.49 3.39 -4.42
CA PRO A 376 -19.38 2.26 -4.64
C PRO A 376 -19.45 1.41 -3.37
N VAL A 377 -20.65 1.12 -2.89
CA VAL A 377 -20.84 0.26 -1.72
C VAL A 377 -21.92 -0.77 -1.90
N VAL A 378 -21.60 -2.00 -1.48
CA VAL A 378 -22.47 -3.16 -1.55
C VAL A 378 -22.64 -3.74 -0.15
N GLY A 379 -23.88 -4.00 0.28
CA GLY A 379 -24.18 -4.71 1.52
C GLY A 379 -24.93 -6.01 1.21
N GLY A 380 -24.36 -7.15 1.58
CA GLY A 380 -24.95 -8.48 1.39
C GLY A 380 -25.48 -9.09 2.69
N GLY A 381 -26.64 -9.73 2.61
CA GLY A 381 -27.24 -10.42 3.77
C GLY A 381 -27.78 -9.44 4.80
N SER A 382 -27.51 -9.67 6.09
CA SER A 382 -27.94 -8.73 7.14
C SER A 382 -27.24 -7.37 7.03
N ALA A 383 -26.04 -7.32 6.42
CA ALA A 383 -25.31 -6.07 6.26
C ALA A 383 -25.98 -5.06 5.32
N ALA A 384 -26.91 -5.52 4.46
CA ALA A 384 -27.71 -4.65 3.61
C ALA A 384 -28.54 -3.62 4.41
N GLN A 385 -28.87 -3.94 5.66
CA GLN A 385 -29.60 -3.03 6.55
C GLN A 385 -28.74 -1.86 7.03
N TYR A 386 -27.45 -2.07 7.31
CA TYR A 386 -26.55 -0.97 7.67
C TYR A 386 -26.50 0.09 6.58
N LEU A 387 -26.41 -0.34 5.32
CA LEU A 387 -26.40 0.58 4.19
C LEU A 387 -27.72 1.36 4.07
N THR A 388 -28.85 0.69 4.30
CA THR A 388 -30.18 1.31 4.30
C THR A 388 -30.31 2.35 5.43
N HIS A 389 -29.89 2.01 6.65
CA HIS A 389 -29.94 2.92 7.80
C HIS A 389 -29.01 4.12 7.63
N ALA A 390 -27.80 3.89 7.13
CA ALA A 390 -26.87 4.95 6.82
C ALA A 390 -27.47 5.92 5.77
N ALA A 391 -28.17 5.41 4.75
CA ALA A 391 -28.79 6.25 3.72
C ALA A 391 -29.94 7.09 4.28
N ALA A 392 -30.73 6.51 5.20
CA ALA A 392 -31.79 7.22 5.92
C ALA A 392 -31.26 8.23 6.96
N HIS A 393 -29.96 8.19 7.30
CA HIS A 393 -29.34 8.93 8.41
C HIS A 393 -29.99 8.61 9.77
N ASP A 394 -30.43 7.37 9.96
CA ASP A 394 -31.10 6.89 11.17
C ASP A 394 -30.12 6.21 12.12
N THR A 395 -30.32 6.41 13.44
CA THR A 395 -29.48 5.78 14.47
C THR A 395 -29.95 4.37 14.81
N LEU A 396 -29.05 3.39 14.78
CA LEU A 396 -29.31 2.02 15.23
C LEU A 396 -29.32 1.91 16.77
N THR A 397 -30.50 1.69 17.38
CA THR A 397 -30.62 1.46 18.83
C THR A 397 -30.55 -0.02 19.19
N ALA A 398 -29.49 -0.43 19.92
CA ALA A 398 -29.25 -1.61 20.80
C ALA A 398 -29.93 -2.99 20.56
N GLY A 399 -30.77 -3.16 19.55
CA GLY A 399 -31.39 -4.43 19.18
C GLY A 399 -30.50 -5.23 18.24
N ARG A 400 -30.82 -6.51 18.10
CA ARG A 400 -30.35 -7.34 16.98
C ARG A 400 -30.81 -6.66 15.69
N LEU A 401 -29.97 -6.61 14.66
CA LEU A 401 -30.42 -6.26 13.31
C LEU A 401 -31.39 -7.35 12.84
N THR A 402 -32.66 -7.17 13.17
CA THR A 402 -33.76 -7.91 12.56
C THR A 402 -34.04 -7.24 11.22
N PHE A 403 -34.41 -8.02 10.20
CA PHE A 403 -34.86 -7.50 8.89
C PHE A 403 -36.19 -6.74 9.01
N GLU A 404 -36.21 -5.69 9.83
CA GLU A 404 -37.34 -4.81 10.07
C GLU A 404 -37.11 -3.53 9.28
N GLY A 405 -37.95 -3.30 8.27
CA GLY A 405 -37.88 -2.11 7.42
C GLY A 405 -37.45 -2.35 5.97
N MET A 406 -37.03 -3.58 5.61
CA MET A 406 -36.85 -3.92 4.20
C MET A 406 -38.20 -4.08 3.46
N PRO A 407 -38.27 -3.75 2.16
CA PRO A 407 -39.41 -4.11 1.32
C PRO A 407 -39.73 -5.60 1.47
N ALA A 408 -41.01 -5.93 1.60
CA ALA A 408 -41.49 -7.28 1.91
C ALA A 408 -41.19 -8.35 0.83
N ASP A 409 -40.60 -7.95 -0.30
CA ASP A 409 -40.37 -8.79 -1.50
C ASP A 409 -38.87 -8.98 -1.84
N LEU A 410 -37.95 -8.56 -0.97
CA LEU A 410 -36.54 -8.86 -1.15
C LEU A 410 -36.28 -10.31 -0.70
N GLY A 411 -35.68 -11.14 -1.56
CA GLY A 411 -35.37 -12.55 -1.30
C GLY A 411 -34.56 -12.79 -0.01
N ARG A 412 -34.24 -14.06 0.29
CA ARG A 412 -33.55 -14.46 1.54
C ARG A 412 -32.14 -13.87 1.68
N LEU A 413 -31.54 -13.44 0.57
CA LEU A 413 -30.25 -12.78 0.49
C LEU A 413 -30.41 -11.45 -0.24
N PRO A 414 -30.82 -10.38 0.46
CA PRO A 414 -30.84 -9.06 -0.15
C PRO A 414 -29.41 -8.59 -0.38
N LEU A 415 -29.18 -7.98 -1.54
CA LEU A 415 -27.97 -7.22 -1.84
C LEU A 415 -28.38 -5.75 -2.01
N ALA A 416 -28.04 -4.91 -1.04
CA ALA A 416 -28.18 -3.47 -1.15
C ALA A 416 -26.96 -2.88 -1.85
N VAL A 417 -27.18 -1.91 -2.73
CA VAL A 417 -26.12 -1.23 -3.47
C VAL A 417 -26.34 0.28 -3.45
N SER A 418 -25.26 1.06 -3.43
CA SER A 418 -25.36 2.52 -3.51
C SER A 418 -25.91 3.01 -4.85
N ALA A 419 -26.34 4.27 -4.88
CA ALA A 419 -26.88 4.91 -6.09
C ALA A 419 -25.94 4.80 -7.29
N ASP A 420 -24.63 4.99 -7.08
CA ASP A 420 -23.64 4.92 -8.16
C ASP A 420 -23.57 3.52 -8.81
N ILE A 421 -23.78 2.45 -8.03
CA ILE A 421 -23.92 1.09 -8.55
C ILE A 421 -25.29 0.91 -9.20
N ALA A 422 -26.36 1.37 -8.55
CA ALA A 422 -27.73 1.18 -9.04
C ALA A 422 -27.98 1.86 -10.41
N ASP A 423 -27.33 2.99 -10.66
CA ASP A 423 -27.40 3.70 -11.93
C ASP A 423 -26.47 3.15 -13.02
N ASP A 424 -25.48 2.33 -12.65
CA ASP A 424 -24.52 1.75 -13.60
C ASP A 424 -25.19 0.77 -14.58
N GLY A 425 -24.79 0.84 -15.85
CA GLY A 425 -25.37 0.04 -16.92
C GLY A 425 -25.24 -1.47 -16.72
N LEU A 426 -24.22 -1.93 -15.99
CA LEU A 426 -24.02 -3.34 -15.67
C LEU A 426 -25.00 -3.84 -14.61
N PHE A 427 -25.47 -3.00 -13.69
CA PHE A 427 -26.31 -3.41 -12.56
C PHE A 427 -27.77 -3.00 -12.68
N ARG A 428 -28.05 -1.88 -13.35
CA ARG A 428 -29.38 -1.25 -13.42
C ARG A 428 -30.52 -2.21 -13.80
N ALA A 429 -30.27 -3.16 -14.69
CA ALA A 429 -31.27 -4.14 -15.13
C ALA A 429 -31.61 -5.20 -14.06
N ASN A 430 -30.74 -5.37 -13.06
CA ASN A 430 -30.86 -6.34 -11.98
C ASN A 430 -31.40 -5.71 -10.67
N ILE A 431 -31.55 -4.38 -10.64
CA ILE A 431 -32.14 -3.67 -9.49
C ILE A 431 -33.64 -3.93 -9.48
N SER A 432 -34.11 -4.72 -8.49
CA SER A 432 -35.53 -5.02 -8.34
C SER A 432 -36.30 -3.85 -7.72
N THR A 433 -35.66 -3.08 -6.85
CA THR A 433 -36.23 -1.89 -6.21
C THR A 433 -35.16 -0.81 -6.05
N LEU A 434 -35.47 0.44 -6.42
CA LEU A 434 -34.68 1.61 -6.06
C LEU A 434 -35.45 2.41 -5.00
N GLY A 435 -34.90 2.50 -3.80
CA GLY A 435 -35.45 3.29 -2.70
C GLY A 435 -35.36 4.79 -2.98
N SER A 436 -36.21 5.58 -2.32
CA SER A 436 -36.19 7.05 -2.41
C SER A 436 -34.91 7.67 -1.81
N ASP A 437 -34.19 6.88 -1.02
CA ASP A 437 -32.90 7.16 -0.40
C ASP A 437 -31.71 6.92 -1.35
N GLY A 438 -31.96 6.42 -2.57
CA GLY A 438 -30.92 6.13 -3.55
C GLY A 438 -30.28 4.75 -3.39
N ILE A 439 -30.80 3.89 -2.51
CA ILE A 439 -30.33 2.51 -2.37
C ILE A 439 -31.05 1.60 -3.36
N GLY A 440 -30.28 0.88 -4.17
CA GLY A 440 -30.79 -0.18 -5.04
C GLY A 440 -30.75 -1.53 -4.34
N TYR A 441 -31.70 -2.41 -4.64
CA TYR A 441 -31.69 -3.79 -4.15
C TYR A 441 -31.68 -4.79 -5.29
N ILE A 442 -30.84 -5.83 -5.16
CA ILE A 442 -30.79 -6.98 -6.07
C ILE A 442 -31.28 -8.22 -5.32
N GLU A 443 -32.26 -8.92 -5.91
CA GLU A 443 -32.79 -10.18 -5.41
C GLU A 443 -31.96 -11.36 -5.95
N ILE A 444 -30.95 -11.78 -5.18
CA ILE A 444 -30.04 -12.84 -5.61
C ILE A 444 -30.79 -14.17 -5.86
N ASP A 445 -31.78 -14.52 -5.02
CA ASP A 445 -32.58 -15.74 -5.20
C ASP A 445 -33.28 -15.75 -6.58
N LYS A 446 -33.83 -14.61 -7.01
CA LYS A 446 -34.54 -14.50 -8.28
C LYS A 446 -33.60 -14.67 -9.47
N LEU A 447 -32.43 -14.02 -9.42
CA LEU A 447 -31.39 -14.20 -10.44
C LEU A 447 -30.90 -15.65 -10.50
N ALA A 448 -30.75 -16.31 -9.34
CA ALA A 448 -30.35 -17.71 -9.28
C ALA A 448 -31.44 -18.64 -9.86
N ASP A 449 -32.72 -18.36 -9.65
CA ASP A 449 -33.82 -19.13 -10.24
C ASP A 449 -33.88 -19.01 -11.77
N GLU A 450 -33.37 -17.92 -12.33
CA GLU A 450 -33.27 -17.68 -13.78
C GLU A 450 -31.99 -18.27 -14.40
N ALA A 451 -31.01 -18.67 -13.59
CA ALA A 451 -29.71 -19.14 -14.07
C ALA A 451 -29.78 -20.57 -14.67
N PRO A 452 -29.10 -20.83 -15.81
CA PRO A 452 -29.08 -22.15 -16.42
C PRO A 452 -28.12 -23.09 -15.67
N ALA A 453 -28.61 -23.78 -14.65
CA ALA A 453 -27.82 -24.71 -13.82
C ALA A 453 -28.57 -26.01 -13.51
N ALA A 454 -27.83 -27.06 -13.14
CA ALA A 454 -28.43 -28.35 -12.78
C ALA A 454 -28.87 -28.40 -11.29
N THR A 455 -28.26 -27.58 -10.44
CA THR A 455 -28.61 -27.47 -9.02
C THR A 455 -28.74 -26.02 -8.57
N ARG A 456 -29.50 -25.78 -7.50
CA ARG A 456 -29.61 -24.46 -6.86
C ARG A 456 -28.24 -23.91 -6.46
N ASN A 457 -27.36 -24.74 -5.91
CA ASN A 457 -26.03 -24.30 -5.48
C ASN A 457 -25.16 -23.82 -6.65
N GLU A 458 -25.27 -24.49 -7.80
CA GLU A 458 -24.63 -24.05 -9.05
C GLU A 458 -25.21 -22.73 -9.54
N SER A 459 -26.53 -22.56 -9.50
CA SER A 459 -27.18 -21.27 -9.83
C SER A 459 -26.66 -20.11 -8.98
N PHE A 460 -26.54 -20.30 -7.66
CA PHE A 460 -25.97 -19.30 -6.77
C PHE A 460 -24.52 -18.97 -7.12
N THR A 461 -23.72 -20.00 -7.41
CA THR A 461 -22.32 -19.83 -7.81
C THR A 461 -22.19 -19.01 -9.09
N ILE A 462 -23.03 -19.31 -10.09
CA ILE A 462 -23.06 -18.59 -11.37
C ILE A 462 -23.46 -17.12 -11.16
N THR A 463 -24.51 -16.88 -10.36
CA THR A 463 -25.04 -15.54 -10.08
C THR A 463 -24.02 -14.68 -9.35
N TRP A 464 -23.42 -15.20 -8.27
CA TRP A 464 -22.38 -14.48 -7.53
C TRP A 464 -21.16 -14.19 -8.38
N ARG A 465 -20.73 -15.13 -9.23
CA ARG A 465 -19.63 -14.88 -10.17
C ARG A 465 -19.94 -13.73 -11.12
N ASP A 466 -21.14 -13.70 -11.73
CA ASP A 466 -21.55 -12.62 -12.64
C ASP A 466 -21.59 -11.26 -11.92
N LEU A 467 -22.13 -11.20 -10.70
CA LEU A 467 -22.17 -9.97 -9.90
C LEU A 467 -20.76 -9.48 -9.52
N VAL A 468 -19.86 -10.37 -9.11
CA VAL A 468 -18.46 -10.02 -8.79
C VAL A 468 -17.73 -9.52 -10.03
N GLU A 469 -17.91 -10.14 -11.19
CA GLU A 469 -17.28 -9.71 -12.44
C GLU A 469 -17.76 -8.30 -12.84
N ARG A 470 -19.07 -8.02 -12.75
CA ARG A 470 -19.62 -6.69 -13.01
C ARG A 470 -19.07 -5.65 -12.05
N PHE A 471 -18.92 -6.01 -10.78
CA PHE A 471 -18.39 -5.12 -9.76
C PHE A 471 -16.91 -4.83 -10.00
N ALA A 472 -16.12 -5.85 -10.35
CA ALA A 472 -14.72 -5.67 -10.72
C ALA A 472 -14.55 -4.69 -11.89
N ARG A 473 -15.37 -4.82 -12.94
CA ARG A 473 -15.38 -3.91 -14.09
C ARG A 473 -15.78 -2.48 -13.73
N LEU A 474 -16.71 -2.31 -12.79
CA LEU A 474 -17.12 -0.99 -12.29
C LEU A 474 -15.95 -0.29 -11.57
N VAL A 475 -15.27 -1.02 -10.68
CA VAL A 475 -14.22 -0.47 -9.82
C VAL A 475 -12.89 -0.31 -10.57
N HIS A 476 -12.62 -1.20 -11.53
CA HIS A 476 -11.42 -1.18 -12.39
C HIS A 476 -11.83 -1.16 -13.87
N PRO A 477 -12.07 0.02 -14.46
CA PRO A 477 -12.55 0.13 -15.84
C PRO A 477 -11.52 -0.24 -16.92
N ASN A 478 -10.27 -0.51 -16.52
CA ASN A 478 -9.21 -0.98 -17.43
C ASN A 478 -9.22 -2.52 -17.63
N PHE A 479 -10.26 -3.22 -17.13
CA PHE A 479 -10.48 -4.66 -17.34
C PHE A 479 -11.16 -5.00 -18.67
#